data_AF-A0AAD9S4S0-F1
#
_entry.id   AF-A0AAD9S4S0-F1
#
_cell.length_a   1.000
_cell.length_b   1.000
_cell.length_c   1.000
_cell.angle_alpha   90.00
_cell.angle_beta   90.00
_cell.angle_gamma   90.00
#
_symmetry.space_group_name_H-M   'P 1'
#
loop_
_entity.id
_entity.type
_entity.pdbx_description
1 polymer ?
#
loop_
_entity_poly.entity_id
_entity_poly.type
_entity_poly.pdbx_seq_one_letter_code
_entity_poly.pdbx_strand_id
1 'polypeptide(L)'
;MPGRLARWNPEQNWSYKPIKRAWRKRAPMFWIMPLELAGTVALLVLFGIAQPDLFRTQLWRIGYVWGFNSNPAILLYAKANHEPAPKLPLVWAETLTNFNVAISVLSLFVLVAKLIGFIMRVWTPIVGVFFSLAMSALYTVSVYGQMGPDYIDPKRPSPIAWYIRYGCWPAEGFQNDAVRSCHLAKGTFAVTVIQLCVYLFCLGLAVYSMIPTKEEKEEMKLQKNMKGSDDESERSTPVDKVVFEMQPAPKAQDYQNYPTYPTYQNYQQSQSPFTPRTQAFNALDRKLPLRGYQ
;
A
#
# COMPACT_ATOMS: atom_id res chain seq x y z
N MET A 1 -16.51 -20.69 -43.55
CA MET A 1 -15.88 -20.40 -42.24
C MET A 1 -15.76 -18.88 -42.09
N PRO A 2 -16.46 -18.24 -41.14
CA PRO A 2 -16.04 -16.92 -40.67
C PRO A 2 -15.77 -16.98 -39.16
N GLY A 3 -14.48 -16.93 -38.82
CA GLY A 3 -13.99 -16.88 -37.46
C GLY A 3 -14.12 -15.48 -36.86
N ARG A 4 -14.95 -15.39 -35.81
CA ARG A 4 -14.51 -14.92 -34.49
C ARG A 4 -13.75 -13.58 -34.45
N LEU A 5 -14.39 -12.49 -34.87
CA LEU A 5 -14.14 -11.17 -34.29
C LEU A 5 -15.15 -10.96 -33.15
N ALA A 6 -14.83 -11.53 -31.99
CA ALA A 6 -15.56 -11.24 -30.76
C ALA A 6 -15.29 -9.79 -30.38
N ARG A 7 -16.21 -8.94 -30.84
CA ARG A 7 -16.60 -7.62 -30.34
C ARG A 7 -15.97 -7.33 -28.96
N TRP A 8 -14.93 -6.52 -28.95
CA TRP A 8 -14.58 -5.70 -27.79
C TRP A 8 -15.86 -4.97 -27.39
N ASN A 9 -16.43 -5.34 -26.24
CA ASN A 9 -17.66 -4.78 -25.72
C ASN A 9 -17.25 -3.74 -24.67
N PRO A 10 -17.27 -2.43 -24.99
CA PRO A 10 -16.81 -1.38 -24.08
C PRO A 10 -17.79 -1.07 -22.92
N GLU A 11 -18.93 -1.77 -22.84
CA GLU A 11 -19.96 -1.63 -21.78
C GLU A 11 -19.59 -2.31 -20.46
N GLN A 12 -18.29 -2.49 -20.17
CA GLN A 12 -17.86 -3.04 -18.88
C GLN A 12 -17.83 -1.91 -17.85
N ASN A 13 -19.03 -1.51 -17.42
CA ASN A 13 -19.26 -0.48 -16.41
C ASN A 13 -18.39 -0.77 -15.18
N TRP A 14 -17.33 0.03 -15.03
CA TRP A 14 -16.35 -0.10 -13.97
C TRP A 14 -16.97 0.40 -12.65
N SER A 15 -17.82 -0.42 -12.03
CA SER A 15 -18.32 -0.21 -10.67
C SER A 15 -17.24 -0.53 -9.61
N TYR A 16 -15.96 -0.42 -9.98
CA TYR A 16 -14.86 -0.65 -9.04
C TYR A 16 -14.51 0.70 -8.39
N LYS A 17 -14.77 0.81 -7.09
CA LYS A 17 -14.39 1.99 -6.29
C LYS A 17 -13.13 1.66 -5.48
N PRO A 18 -11.92 1.82 -6.05
CA PRO A 18 -10.67 1.46 -5.36
C PRO A 18 -10.48 2.20 -4.03
N ILE A 19 -11.04 3.40 -3.92
CA ILE A 19 -10.84 4.31 -2.79
C ILE A 19 -11.57 3.84 -1.52
N LYS A 20 -12.69 3.10 -1.63
CA LYS A 20 -13.50 2.70 -0.46
C LYS A 20 -13.11 1.35 0.13
N ARG A 21 -12.08 0.69 -0.39
CA ARG A 21 -11.77 -0.70 0.00
C ARG A 21 -10.94 -0.76 1.28
N ALA A 22 -11.33 -1.67 2.19
CA ALA A 22 -10.60 -1.94 3.42
C ALA A 22 -9.63 -3.12 3.24
N TRP A 23 -8.63 -3.22 4.13
CA TRP A 23 -7.68 -4.35 4.15
C TRP A 23 -8.38 -5.67 4.50
N ARG A 24 -8.16 -6.69 3.67
CA ARG A 24 -8.75 -8.04 3.87
C ARG A 24 -8.26 -8.72 5.14
N LYS A 25 -6.96 -8.67 5.41
CA LYS A 25 -6.34 -9.20 6.65
C LYS A 25 -5.40 -8.15 7.22
N ARG A 26 -5.64 -7.74 8.47
CA ARG A 26 -4.81 -6.76 9.20
C ARG A 26 -3.64 -7.41 9.95
N ALA A 27 -3.79 -8.67 10.35
CA ALA A 27 -2.77 -9.43 11.09
C ALA A 27 -1.36 -9.44 10.46
N PRO A 28 -1.18 -9.74 9.15
CA PRO A 28 0.17 -9.75 8.58
C PRO A 28 0.83 -8.38 8.59
N MET A 29 0.06 -7.29 8.50
CA MET A 29 0.60 -5.93 8.51
C MET A 29 1.26 -5.58 9.85
N PHE A 30 0.68 -6.05 10.97
CA PHE A 30 1.24 -5.83 12.30
C PHE A 30 2.59 -6.55 12.52
N TRP A 31 2.81 -7.69 11.88
CA TRP A 31 4.08 -8.42 11.96
C TRP A 31 5.15 -7.84 11.04
N ILE A 32 4.76 -7.27 9.90
CA ILE A 32 5.71 -6.68 8.95
C ILE A 32 6.26 -5.34 9.45
N MET A 33 5.46 -4.54 10.18
CA MET A 33 5.92 -3.21 10.60
C MET A 33 7.16 -3.22 11.52
N PRO A 34 7.25 -4.09 12.55
CA PRO A 34 8.47 -4.20 13.34
C PRO A 34 9.68 -4.66 12.52
N LEU A 35 9.47 -5.57 11.56
CA LEU A 35 10.53 -6.04 10.66
C LEU A 35 11.04 -4.90 9.76
N GLU A 36 10.11 -4.10 9.22
CA GLU A 36 10.42 -2.92 8.42
C GLU A 36 11.17 -1.88 9.26
N LEU A 37 10.80 -1.69 10.53
CA LEU A 37 11.48 -0.77 11.45
C LEU A 37 12.91 -1.25 11.76
N ALA A 38 13.07 -2.54 12.07
CA ALA A 38 14.39 -3.10 12.34
C ALA A 38 15.33 -2.96 11.14
N GLY A 39 14.84 -3.25 9.93
CA GLY A 39 15.62 -3.09 8.70
C GLY A 39 15.94 -1.63 8.38
N THR A 40 14.98 -0.72 8.51
CA THR A 40 15.23 0.72 8.27
C THR A 40 16.22 1.33 9.25
N VAL A 41 16.12 1.02 10.55
CA VAL A 41 17.08 1.48 11.56
C VAL A 41 18.48 0.94 11.28
N ALA A 42 18.60 -0.36 10.97
CA ALA A 42 19.88 -0.96 10.60
C ALA A 42 20.50 -0.28 9.37
N LEU A 43 19.72 -0.03 8.32
CA LEU A 43 20.19 0.65 7.12
C LEU A 43 20.60 2.10 7.37
N LEU A 44 19.86 2.83 8.20
CA LEU A 44 20.17 4.22 8.51
C LEU A 44 21.52 4.33 9.24
N VAL A 45 21.79 3.43 10.18
CA VAL A 45 23.09 3.33 10.85
C VAL A 45 24.20 2.94 9.87
N LEU A 46 23.97 1.89 9.08
CA LEU A 46 24.97 1.36 8.15
C LEU A 46 25.33 2.33 7.02
N PHE A 47 24.32 3.00 6.44
CA PHE A 47 24.55 4.03 5.42
C PHE A 47 25.12 5.32 6.02
N GLY A 48 24.73 5.68 7.24
CA GLY A 48 25.32 6.80 7.97
C GLY A 48 26.82 6.61 8.22
N ILE A 49 27.22 5.40 8.63
CA ILE A 49 28.64 5.04 8.81
C ILE A 49 29.39 5.01 7.48
N ALA A 50 28.74 4.62 6.38
CA ALA A 50 29.38 4.55 5.06
C ALA A 50 29.72 5.93 4.46
N GLN A 51 29.03 6.99 4.88
CA GLN A 51 29.25 8.37 4.43
C GLN A 51 30.49 9.01 5.09
N PRO A 52 31.24 9.86 4.36
CA PRO A 52 31.16 10.13 2.91
C PRO A 52 31.86 9.05 2.06
N ASP A 53 32.85 8.37 2.62
CA ASP A 53 33.69 7.41 1.89
C ASP A 53 34.43 6.44 2.82
N LEU A 54 33.73 5.83 3.77
CA LEU A 54 34.42 4.99 4.76
C LEU A 54 35.02 3.72 4.12
N PHE A 55 34.37 3.15 3.10
CA PHE A 55 34.80 1.89 2.48
C PHE A 55 34.97 1.96 0.97
N ARG A 56 34.36 2.92 0.29
CA ARG A 56 34.21 2.90 -1.18
C ARG A 56 35.56 3.05 -1.88
N THR A 57 36.36 4.04 -1.53
CA THR A 57 37.71 4.22 -2.12
C THR A 57 38.68 3.13 -1.67
N GLN A 58 38.61 2.66 -0.42
CA GLN A 58 39.45 1.58 0.08
C GLN A 58 39.17 0.26 -0.67
N LEU A 59 37.90 -0.15 -0.77
CA LEU A 59 37.49 -1.35 -1.48
C LEU A 59 37.75 -1.24 -2.98
N TRP A 60 37.58 -0.05 -3.57
CA TRP A 60 37.92 0.16 -4.98
C TRP A 60 39.42 -0.08 -5.21
N ARG A 61 40.29 0.51 -4.38
CA ARG A 61 41.75 0.34 -4.46
C ARG A 61 42.19 -1.11 -4.29
N ILE A 62 41.61 -1.84 -3.32
CA ILE A 62 41.94 -3.26 -3.09
C ILE A 62 41.59 -4.09 -4.32
N GLY A 63 40.39 -3.90 -4.89
CA GLY A 63 40.00 -4.57 -6.12
C GLY A 63 41.00 -4.29 -7.26
N TYR A 64 41.54 -3.07 -7.33
CA TYR A 64 42.43 -2.68 -8.42
C TYR A 64 43.80 -3.37 -8.28
N VAL A 65 44.33 -3.48 -7.06
CA VAL A 65 45.60 -4.19 -6.80
C VAL A 65 45.51 -5.64 -7.26
N TRP A 66 44.37 -6.31 -7.03
CA TRP A 66 44.12 -7.68 -7.46
C TRP A 66 43.65 -7.81 -8.92
N GLY A 67 43.42 -6.70 -9.62
CA GLY A 67 42.93 -6.72 -11.00
C GLY A 67 41.46 -7.07 -11.17
N PHE A 68 40.66 -6.98 -10.11
CA PHE A 68 39.23 -7.30 -10.13
C PHE A 68 38.33 -6.15 -10.58
N ASN A 69 38.81 -4.90 -10.61
CA ASN A 69 38.06 -3.72 -11.04
C ASN A 69 39.00 -2.65 -11.64
N SER A 70 38.41 -1.54 -12.07
CA SER A 70 39.12 -0.41 -12.65
C SER A 70 39.95 0.37 -11.62
N ASN A 71 40.88 1.22 -12.10
CA ASN A 71 41.73 2.02 -11.22
C ASN A 71 40.96 3.23 -10.64
N PRO A 72 40.89 3.42 -9.31
CA PRO A 72 40.29 4.63 -8.72
C PRO A 72 41.00 5.93 -9.13
N ALA A 73 42.30 5.87 -9.46
CA ALA A 73 43.07 7.03 -9.88
C ALA A 73 42.71 7.55 -11.29
N ILE A 74 41.86 6.83 -12.04
CA ILE A 74 41.46 7.25 -13.39
C ILE A 74 40.76 8.63 -13.39
N LEU A 75 40.00 8.93 -12.34
CA LEU A 75 39.32 10.22 -12.20
C LEU A 75 40.32 11.36 -11.96
N LEU A 76 41.34 11.10 -11.14
CA LEU A 76 42.41 12.06 -10.87
C LEU A 76 43.28 12.28 -12.12
N TYR A 77 43.60 11.20 -12.84
CA TYR A 77 44.33 11.26 -14.10
C TYR A 77 43.59 12.10 -15.15
N ALA A 78 42.30 11.83 -15.38
CA ALA A 78 41.50 12.59 -16.34
C ALA A 78 41.44 14.08 -15.95
N LYS A 79 41.24 14.37 -14.65
CA LYS A 79 41.22 15.75 -14.14
C LYS A 79 42.57 16.46 -14.29
N ALA A 80 43.68 15.77 -14.05
CA ALA A 80 45.02 16.32 -14.16
C ALA A 80 45.42 16.60 -15.62
N ASN A 81 44.96 15.77 -16.57
CA ASN A 81 45.24 15.93 -18.00
C ASN A 81 44.20 16.75 -18.76
N HIS A 82 43.25 17.39 -18.06
CA HIS A 82 42.14 18.12 -18.66
C HIS A 82 41.30 17.29 -19.66
N GLU A 83 41.27 15.98 -19.48
CA GLU A 83 40.44 15.07 -20.27
C GLU A 83 39.01 15.00 -19.69
N PRO A 84 37.99 14.72 -20.53
CA PRO A 84 36.64 14.50 -20.02
C PRO A 84 36.64 13.31 -19.05
N ALA A 85 36.08 13.52 -17.86
CA ALA A 85 36.02 12.48 -16.84
C ALA A 85 35.25 11.24 -17.36
N PRO A 86 35.80 10.02 -17.23
CA PRO A 86 35.10 8.82 -17.65
C PRO A 86 33.84 8.61 -16.81
N LYS A 87 32.83 7.98 -17.40
CA LYS A 87 31.57 7.68 -16.71
C LYS A 87 31.83 6.73 -15.53
N LEU A 88 31.62 7.24 -14.31
CA LEU A 88 31.84 6.49 -13.08
C LEU A 88 30.77 5.39 -12.90
N PRO A 89 31.16 4.14 -12.59
CA PRO A 89 30.26 3.06 -12.23
C PRO A 89 29.46 3.43 -10.99
N LEU A 90 28.18 3.08 -11.01
CA LEU A 90 27.27 3.40 -9.91
C LEU A 90 27.76 2.85 -8.56
N VAL A 91 28.40 1.68 -8.54
CA VAL A 91 28.96 1.03 -7.33
C VAL A 91 29.95 1.94 -6.61
N TRP A 92 30.78 2.65 -7.37
CA TRP A 92 31.87 3.48 -6.84
C TRP A 92 31.51 4.97 -6.79
N ALA A 93 30.27 5.31 -7.13
CA ALA A 93 29.80 6.68 -7.17
C ALA A 93 29.28 7.16 -5.81
N GLU A 94 29.66 8.38 -5.43
CA GLU A 94 29.12 9.07 -4.26
C GLU A 94 27.61 9.32 -4.40
N THR A 95 27.10 9.42 -5.63
CA THR A 95 25.66 9.53 -5.89
C THR A 95 24.89 8.34 -5.33
N LEU A 96 25.47 7.13 -5.35
CA LEU A 96 24.82 5.94 -4.81
C LEU A 96 24.81 5.97 -3.27
N THR A 97 25.89 6.39 -2.63
CA THR A 97 25.94 6.50 -1.17
C THR A 97 24.96 7.57 -0.68
N ASN A 98 24.86 8.70 -1.37
CA ASN A 98 23.90 9.77 -1.05
C ASN A 98 22.46 9.33 -1.28
N PHE A 99 22.20 8.61 -2.38
CA PHE A 99 20.90 8.01 -2.64
C PHE A 99 20.49 7.01 -1.54
N ASN A 100 21.41 6.13 -1.13
CA ASN A 100 21.15 5.12 -0.09
C ASN A 100 20.77 5.75 1.26
N VAL A 101 21.44 6.82 1.67
CA VAL A 101 21.06 7.59 2.86
C VAL A 101 19.68 8.21 2.68
N ALA A 102 19.43 8.87 1.55
CA ALA A 102 18.14 9.51 1.28
C ALA A 102 16.97 8.52 1.30
N ILE A 103 17.11 7.34 0.69
CA ILE A 103 16.05 6.32 0.71
C ILE A 103 15.85 5.73 2.12
N SER A 104 16.88 5.65 2.95
CA SER A 104 16.73 5.18 4.33
C SER A 104 15.93 6.17 5.18
N VAL A 105 16.20 7.46 5.04
CA VAL A 105 15.42 8.53 5.70
C VAL A 105 13.99 8.57 5.17
N LEU A 106 13.80 8.50 3.84
CA LEU A 106 12.47 8.43 3.23
C LEU A 106 11.69 7.21 3.73
N SER A 107 12.33 6.05 3.82
CA SER A 107 11.70 4.81 4.31
C SER A 107 11.22 4.93 5.75
N LEU A 108 11.98 5.63 6.61
CA LEU A 108 11.57 5.92 7.98
C LEU A 108 10.31 6.80 8.01
N PHE A 109 10.28 7.89 7.20
CA PHE A 109 9.10 8.74 7.11
C PHE A 109 7.86 7.99 6.59
N VAL A 110 8.02 7.17 5.56
CA VAL A 110 6.94 6.34 5.02
C VAL A 110 6.45 5.34 6.07
N LEU A 111 7.34 4.74 6.85
CA LEU A 111 6.99 3.82 7.93
C LEU A 111 6.18 4.53 9.03
N VAL A 112 6.59 5.73 9.44
CA VAL A 112 5.84 6.53 10.43
C VAL A 112 4.46 6.93 9.89
N ALA A 113 4.39 7.40 8.64
CA ALA A 113 3.14 7.74 7.99
C ALA A 113 2.21 6.52 7.85
N LYS A 114 2.77 5.35 7.55
CA LYS A 114 2.07 4.06 7.50
C LYS A 114 1.50 3.68 8.85
N LEU A 115 2.28 3.80 9.93
CA LEU A 115 1.82 3.54 11.29
C LEU A 115 0.63 4.43 11.67
N ILE A 116 0.75 5.74 11.48
CA ILE A 116 -0.33 6.71 11.77
C ILE A 116 -1.55 6.43 10.90
N GLY A 117 -1.35 6.19 9.60
CA GLY A 117 -2.41 5.87 8.66
C GLY A 117 -3.16 4.58 9.03
N PHE A 118 -2.47 3.61 9.61
CA PHE A 118 -3.08 2.37 10.08
C PHE A 118 -3.91 2.57 11.36
N ILE A 119 -3.42 3.39 12.30
CA ILE A 119 -4.14 3.77 13.53
C ILE A 119 -5.42 4.54 13.18
N MET A 120 -5.30 5.55 12.30
CA MET A 120 -6.41 6.39 11.86
C MET A 120 -7.37 5.69 10.88
N ARG A 121 -7.10 4.44 10.48
CA ARG A 121 -7.86 3.67 9.47
C ARG A 121 -7.96 4.34 8.09
N VAL A 122 -7.04 5.25 7.77
CA VAL A 122 -6.97 5.96 6.47
C VAL A 122 -6.07 5.23 5.47
N TRP A 123 -5.22 4.31 5.94
CA TRP A 123 -4.35 3.51 5.07
C TRP A 123 -5.18 2.52 4.24
N THR A 124 -5.59 2.92 3.03
CA THR A 124 -6.31 2.05 2.09
C THR A 124 -5.33 1.21 1.25
N PRO A 125 -5.77 0.07 0.68
CA PRO A 125 -4.95 -0.76 -0.18
C PRO A 125 -4.27 -0.01 -1.33
N ILE A 126 -4.96 0.95 -1.95
CA ILE A 126 -4.40 1.74 -3.07
C ILE A 126 -3.24 2.62 -2.62
N VAL A 127 -3.35 3.26 -1.45
CA VAL A 127 -2.26 4.04 -0.84
C VAL A 127 -1.10 3.10 -0.50
N GLY A 128 -1.40 1.94 0.08
CA GLY A 128 -0.41 0.92 0.38
C GLY A 128 0.36 0.44 -0.86
N VAL A 129 -0.33 0.26 -2.00
CA VAL A 129 0.31 -0.14 -3.27
C VAL A 129 1.21 0.95 -3.80
N PHE A 130 0.77 2.20 -3.82
CA PHE A 130 1.58 3.31 -4.30
C PHE A 130 2.90 3.43 -3.52
N PHE A 131 2.83 3.47 -2.19
CA PHE A 131 4.03 3.57 -1.36
C PHE A 131 4.89 2.31 -1.43
N SER A 132 4.29 1.11 -1.42
CA SER A 132 5.08 -0.13 -1.50
C SER A 132 5.79 -0.26 -2.86
N LEU A 133 5.13 0.16 -3.95
CA LEU A 133 5.73 0.17 -5.28
C LEU A 133 6.87 1.17 -5.39
N ALA A 134 6.66 2.39 -4.91
CA ALA A 134 7.70 3.42 -4.90
C ALA A 134 8.93 2.97 -4.09
N MET A 135 8.71 2.42 -2.88
CA MET A 135 9.80 1.91 -2.06
C MET A 135 10.50 0.70 -2.70
N SER A 136 9.76 -0.26 -3.26
CA SER A 136 10.35 -1.40 -3.98
C SER A 136 11.22 -0.95 -5.16
N ALA A 137 10.78 0.05 -5.93
CA ALA A 137 11.55 0.57 -7.06
C ALA A 137 12.87 1.23 -6.59
N LEU A 138 12.80 2.08 -5.56
CA LEU A 138 13.97 2.76 -5.00
C LEU A 138 14.98 1.76 -4.41
N TYR A 139 14.51 0.77 -3.65
CA TYR A 139 15.37 -0.26 -3.09
C TYR A 139 15.97 -1.18 -4.16
N THR A 140 15.26 -1.41 -5.27
CA THR A 140 15.80 -2.16 -6.42
C THR A 140 16.98 -1.42 -7.06
N VAL A 141 16.86 -0.10 -7.24
CA VAL A 141 17.97 0.74 -7.72
C VAL A 141 19.15 0.70 -6.75
N SER A 142 18.90 0.76 -5.44
CA SER A 142 19.95 0.65 -4.42
C SER A 142 20.68 -0.70 -4.48
N VAL A 143 19.94 -1.81 -4.57
CA VAL A 143 20.51 -3.16 -4.65
C VAL A 143 21.30 -3.33 -5.94
N TYR A 144 20.76 -2.88 -7.08
CA TYR A 144 21.48 -2.90 -8.36
C TYR A 144 22.74 -2.04 -8.32
N GLY A 145 22.67 -0.86 -7.71
CA GLY A 145 23.83 0.03 -7.54
C GLY A 145 24.93 -0.59 -6.70
N GLN A 146 24.59 -1.25 -5.58
CA GLN A 146 25.58 -1.84 -4.67
C GLN A 146 26.29 -3.07 -5.25
N MET A 147 25.62 -3.85 -6.12
CA MET A 147 26.22 -5.02 -6.77
C MET A 147 26.65 -4.78 -8.21
N GLY A 148 26.45 -3.56 -8.71
CA GLY A 148 26.51 -3.25 -10.13
C GLY A 148 27.85 -3.55 -10.81
N PRO A 149 27.86 -3.47 -12.14
CA PRO A 149 29.08 -3.69 -12.90
C PRO A 149 30.00 -2.47 -12.87
N ASP A 150 31.30 -2.72 -12.98
CA ASP A 150 32.32 -1.74 -13.36
C ASP A 150 33.02 -2.22 -14.64
N TYR A 151 32.78 -1.46 -15.72
CA TYR A 151 33.32 -1.67 -17.06
C TYR A 151 34.14 -0.46 -17.55
N ILE A 152 34.68 0.38 -16.65
CA ILE A 152 35.48 1.54 -17.07
C ILE A 152 36.70 1.09 -17.88
N ASP A 153 37.39 0.05 -17.41
CA ASP A 153 38.59 -0.48 -18.06
C ASP A 153 38.25 -1.77 -18.82
N PRO A 154 38.33 -1.77 -20.16
CA PRO A 154 38.12 -2.99 -20.96
C PRO A 154 39.07 -4.14 -20.62
N LYS A 155 40.24 -3.85 -20.03
CA LYS A 155 41.21 -4.87 -19.61
C LYS A 155 40.84 -5.53 -18.29
N ARG A 156 40.00 -4.88 -17.47
CA ARG A 156 39.59 -5.35 -16.14
C ARG A 156 38.07 -5.25 -15.95
N PRO A 157 37.27 -5.93 -16.79
CA PRO A 157 35.82 -5.87 -16.68
C PRO A 157 35.34 -6.62 -15.44
N SER A 158 34.48 -5.97 -14.67
CA SER A 158 33.93 -6.54 -13.45
C SER A 158 32.41 -6.48 -13.49
N PRO A 159 31.71 -7.61 -13.77
CA PRO A 159 30.25 -7.58 -13.92
C PRO A 159 29.52 -7.36 -12.58
N ILE A 160 30.19 -7.69 -11.47
CA ILE A 160 29.67 -7.59 -10.11
C ILE A 160 30.79 -7.06 -9.23
N ALA A 161 30.45 -6.24 -8.23
CA ALA A 161 31.38 -5.78 -7.20
C ALA A 161 32.17 -6.96 -6.59
N TRP A 162 33.50 -6.83 -6.54
CA TRP A 162 34.40 -7.94 -6.23
C TRP A 162 34.18 -8.53 -4.83
N TYR A 163 33.83 -7.73 -3.83
CA TYR A 163 33.62 -8.19 -2.44
C TYR A 163 32.34 -9.04 -2.30
N ILE A 164 31.40 -8.89 -3.23
CA ILE A 164 30.21 -9.76 -3.34
C ILE A 164 30.61 -11.07 -4.04
N ARG A 165 31.39 -10.99 -5.11
CA ARG A 165 31.77 -12.15 -5.95
C ARG A 165 32.78 -13.09 -5.29
N TYR A 166 33.87 -12.55 -4.74
CA TYR A 166 35.01 -13.32 -4.23
C TYR A 166 35.06 -13.39 -2.71
N GLY A 167 34.28 -12.57 -2.00
CA GLY A 167 34.29 -12.49 -0.53
C GLY A 167 35.33 -11.52 0.02
N CYS A 168 35.64 -11.66 1.31
CA CYS A 168 36.50 -10.73 2.04
C CYS A 168 37.96 -11.17 2.18
N TRP A 169 38.31 -12.36 1.68
CA TRP A 169 39.70 -12.83 1.69
C TRP A 169 40.69 -11.89 0.96
N PRO A 170 40.35 -11.19 -0.16
CA PRO A 170 41.31 -10.31 -0.83
C PRO A 170 41.65 -9.05 -0.02
N ALA A 171 40.86 -8.76 1.02
CA ALA A 171 41.10 -7.65 1.93
C ALA A 171 42.05 -8.02 3.09
N GLU A 172 42.37 -9.32 3.24
CA GLU A 172 43.37 -9.78 4.21
C GLU A 172 44.76 -9.27 3.81
N GLY A 173 45.47 -8.67 4.76
CA GLY A 173 46.80 -8.09 4.54
C GLY A 173 46.84 -6.61 4.13
N PHE A 174 45.69 -5.95 3.96
CA PHE A 174 45.63 -4.50 3.77
C PHE A 174 45.50 -3.74 5.10
N GLN A 175 46.10 -2.55 5.17
CA GLN A 175 46.01 -1.65 6.34
C GLN A 175 44.57 -1.12 6.55
N ASN A 176 44.29 -0.60 7.75
CA ASN A 176 43.01 -0.01 8.16
C ASN A 176 41.83 -0.99 8.21
N ASP A 177 42.03 -2.19 8.75
CA ASP A 177 40.99 -3.21 8.98
C ASP A 177 40.05 -3.41 7.77
N ALA A 178 40.62 -3.50 6.57
CA ALA A 178 39.87 -3.63 5.32
C ALA A 178 38.89 -4.82 5.31
N VAL A 179 39.20 -5.86 6.08
CA VAL A 179 38.33 -7.01 6.30
C VAL A 179 37.03 -6.60 6.99
N ARG A 180 37.09 -5.74 8.02
CA ARG A 180 35.91 -5.20 8.71
C ARG A 180 35.08 -4.34 7.76
N SER A 181 35.73 -3.50 6.96
CA SER A 181 35.11 -2.70 5.90
C SER A 181 34.35 -3.56 4.89
N CYS A 182 34.96 -4.68 4.47
CA CYS A 182 34.33 -5.64 3.56
C CYS A 182 33.10 -6.31 4.20
N HIS A 183 33.21 -6.77 5.45
CA HIS A 183 32.06 -7.36 6.16
C HIS A 183 30.93 -6.36 6.34
N LEU A 184 31.24 -5.08 6.60
CA LEU A 184 30.22 -4.06 6.73
C LEU A 184 29.51 -3.80 5.40
N ALA A 185 30.25 -3.68 4.30
CA ALA A 185 29.67 -3.52 2.96
C ALA A 185 28.83 -4.73 2.53
N LYS A 186 29.22 -5.96 2.90
CA LYS A 186 28.39 -7.16 2.66
C LYS A 186 27.16 -7.17 3.55
N GLY A 187 27.29 -6.74 4.80
CA GLY A 187 26.19 -6.58 5.75
C GLY A 187 25.17 -5.56 5.26
N THR A 188 25.61 -4.39 4.78
CA THR A 188 24.73 -3.36 4.22
C THR A 188 23.96 -3.92 3.03
N PHE A 189 24.65 -4.60 2.12
CA PHE A 189 24.02 -5.23 0.97
C PHE A 189 22.96 -6.27 1.39
N ALA A 190 23.30 -7.16 2.31
CA ALA A 190 22.37 -8.17 2.81
C ALA A 190 21.11 -7.56 3.43
N VAL A 191 21.26 -6.54 4.29
CA VAL A 191 20.12 -5.85 4.90
C VAL A 191 19.27 -5.14 3.83
N THR A 192 19.87 -4.52 2.81
CA THR A 192 19.09 -3.89 1.72
C THR A 192 18.28 -4.89 0.91
N VAL A 193 18.81 -6.09 0.67
CA VAL A 193 18.09 -7.16 -0.02
C VAL A 193 16.91 -7.65 0.83
N ILE A 194 17.13 -7.84 2.13
CA ILE A 194 16.04 -8.20 3.07
C ILE A 194 14.96 -7.12 3.06
N GLN A 195 15.34 -5.85 3.13
CA GLN A 195 14.41 -4.73 3.09
C GLN A 195 13.62 -4.67 1.77
N LEU A 196 14.27 -4.94 0.63
CA LEU A 196 13.60 -5.06 -0.66
C LEU A 196 12.57 -6.19 -0.66
N CYS A 197 12.92 -7.37 -0.13
CA CYS A 197 11.99 -8.50 0.01
C CYS A 197 10.77 -8.15 0.87
N VAL A 198 10.97 -7.40 1.98
CA VAL A 198 9.89 -6.91 2.83
C VAL A 198 8.95 -5.99 2.06
N TYR A 199 9.47 -5.06 1.26
CA TYR A 199 8.64 -4.17 0.43
C TYR A 199 7.92 -4.91 -0.69
N LEU A 200 8.57 -5.89 -1.34
CA LEU A 200 7.91 -6.74 -2.34
C LEU A 200 6.79 -7.57 -1.73
N PHE A 201 6.96 -8.08 -0.51
CA PHE A 201 5.90 -8.78 0.21
C PHE A 201 4.76 -7.83 0.58
N CYS A 202 5.04 -6.61 1.04
CA CYS A 202 4.04 -5.58 1.26
C CYS A 202 3.25 -5.26 -0.02
N LEU A 203 3.95 -5.12 -1.15
CA LEU A 203 3.36 -4.87 -2.46
C LEU A 203 2.46 -6.05 -2.87
N GLY A 204 2.93 -7.29 -2.71
CA GLY A 204 2.15 -8.49 -3.01
C GLY A 204 0.85 -8.55 -2.19
N LEU A 205 0.93 -8.27 -0.88
CA LEU A 205 -0.25 -8.21 -0.02
C LEU A 205 -1.20 -7.07 -0.40
N ALA A 206 -0.66 -5.90 -0.74
CA ALA A 206 -1.44 -4.74 -1.10
C ALA A 206 -2.17 -4.97 -2.45
N VAL A 207 -1.48 -5.51 -3.45
CA VAL A 207 -2.07 -5.94 -4.73
C VAL A 207 -3.11 -7.04 -4.53
N TYR A 208 -2.81 -8.05 -3.71
CA TYR A 208 -3.78 -9.10 -3.40
C TYR A 208 -5.06 -8.54 -2.77
N SER A 209 -4.92 -7.54 -1.88
CA SER A 209 -6.06 -6.86 -1.28
C SER A 209 -6.80 -5.90 -2.24
N MET A 210 -6.23 -5.58 -3.41
CA MET A 210 -6.91 -4.82 -4.47
C MET A 210 -7.70 -5.71 -5.45
N ILE A 211 -7.47 -7.03 -5.48
CA ILE A 211 -8.23 -7.93 -6.36
C ILE A 211 -9.62 -8.22 -5.75
N PRO A 212 -10.75 -7.88 -6.43
CA PRO A 212 -12.09 -8.06 -5.87
C PRO A 212 -12.46 -9.54 -5.72
N THR A 213 -13.04 -9.92 -4.56
CA THR A 213 -13.50 -11.30 -4.32
C THR A 213 -14.78 -11.60 -5.10
N LYS A 214 -15.15 -12.89 -5.22
CA LYS A 214 -16.38 -13.29 -5.92
C LYS A 214 -17.64 -12.72 -5.22
N GLU A 215 -17.65 -12.75 -3.90
CA GLU A 215 -18.73 -12.22 -3.05
C GLU A 215 -18.87 -10.70 -3.19
N GLU A 216 -17.77 -9.94 -3.12
CA GLU A 216 -17.80 -8.47 -3.34
C GLU A 216 -18.26 -8.13 -4.78
N LYS A 217 -17.93 -8.97 -5.77
CA LYS A 217 -18.42 -8.82 -7.14
C LYS A 217 -19.93 -9.06 -7.22
N GLU A 218 -20.48 -9.96 -6.42
CA GLU A 218 -21.91 -10.23 -6.35
C GLU A 218 -22.66 -9.09 -5.66
N GLU A 219 -22.13 -8.55 -4.57
CA GLU A 219 -22.66 -7.34 -3.92
C GLU A 219 -22.62 -6.12 -4.84
N MET A 220 -21.52 -5.92 -5.58
CA MET A 220 -21.42 -4.84 -6.57
C MET A 220 -22.44 -5.01 -7.71
N LYS A 221 -22.73 -6.26 -8.12
CA LYS A 221 -23.78 -6.54 -9.11
C LYS A 221 -25.17 -6.27 -8.55
N LEU A 222 -25.46 -6.71 -7.32
CA LEU A 222 -26.73 -6.45 -6.62
C LEU A 222 -26.96 -4.95 -6.47
N GLN A 223 -25.96 -4.20 -6.02
CA GLN A 223 -26.06 -2.75 -5.88
C GLN A 223 -26.23 -2.05 -7.23
N LYS A 224 -25.57 -2.52 -8.30
CA LYS A 224 -25.78 -1.99 -9.66
C LYS A 224 -27.21 -2.27 -10.16
N ASN A 225 -27.73 -3.47 -9.93
CA ASN A 225 -29.09 -3.84 -10.33
C ASN A 225 -30.14 -3.03 -9.55
N MET A 226 -29.90 -2.78 -8.25
CA MET A 226 -30.79 -1.95 -7.44
C MET A 226 -30.75 -0.49 -7.89
N LYS A 227 -29.58 0.04 -8.25
CA LYS A 227 -29.43 1.43 -8.68
C LYS A 227 -29.93 1.69 -10.11
N GLY A 228 -29.74 0.73 -11.02
CA GLY A 228 -30.30 0.79 -12.37
C GLY A 228 -31.82 0.60 -12.42
N SER A 229 -32.44 0.07 -11.35
CA SER A 229 -33.89 0.02 -11.20
C SER A 229 -34.49 1.32 -10.65
N ASP A 230 -33.69 2.17 -9.99
CA ASP A 230 -34.13 3.48 -9.50
C ASP A 230 -34.03 4.57 -10.60
N ASP A 231 -33.20 4.38 -11.64
CA ASP A 231 -33.02 5.33 -12.76
C ASP A 231 -34.22 5.41 -13.74
N GLU A 232 -35.19 4.49 -13.68
CA GLU A 232 -36.48 4.65 -14.40
C GLU A 232 -37.53 5.42 -13.58
N SER A 233 -37.22 5.84 -12.36
CA SER A 233 -38.24 6.38 -11.44
C SER A 233 -37.84 7.64 -10.67
N GLU A 234 -37.06 8.56 -11.22
CA GLU A 234 -36.89 9.88 -10.60
C GLU A 234 -37.03 11.06 -11.58
N ARG A 235 -38.28 11.42 -11.86
CA ARG A 235 -38.68 12.83 -11.78
C ARG A 235 -39.34 13.04 -10.42
N SER A 236 -38.56 13.23 -9.36
CA SER A 236 -38.86 14.08 -8.17
C SER A 236 -37.91 13.79 -6.99
N THR A 237 -37.00 14.75 -6.74
CA THR A 237 -36.36 15.18 -5.46
C THR A 237 -35.81 14.15 -4.44
N PRO A 238 -34.64 14.43 -3.83
CA PRO A 238 -33.92 13.48 -2.99
C PRO A 238 -34.49 13.45 -1.56
N VAL A 239 -34.86 12.27 -1.06
CA VAL A 239 -35.04 12.02 0.37
C VAL A 239 -34.28 10.75 0.74
N ASP A 240 -33.45 10.86 1.78
CA ASP A 240 -32.67 9.77 2.37
C ASP A 240 -33.55 8.53 2.65
N LYS A 241 -33.25 7.42 1.94
CA LYS A 241 -33.90 6.12 2.17
C LYS A 241 -33.42 5.51 3.49
N VAL A 242 -34.15 5.77 4.59
CA VAL A 242 -34.12 4.94 5.80
C VAL A 242 -35.05 3.75 5.55
N VAL A 243 -34.48 2.55 5.41
CA VAL A 243 -35.24 1.32 5.21
C VAL A 243 -35.92 0.95 6.54
N PHE A 244 -37.25 1.00 6.58
CA PHE A 244 -38.05 0.38 7.64
C PHE A 244 -38.77 -0.84 7.06
N GLU A 245 -38.51 -2.01 7.63
CA GLU A 245 -39.27 -3.23 7.31
C GLU A 245 -40.72 -3.06 7.78
N MET A 246 -41.66 -3.00 6.83
CA MET A 246 -43.09 -3.04 7.14
C MET A 246 -43.54 -4.49 7.28
N GLN A 247 -44.02 -4.83 8.47
CA GLN A 247 -44.65 -6.12 8.76
C GLN A 247 -46.02 -6.18 8.06
N PRO A 248 -46.37 -7.27 7.36
CA PRO A 248 -47.61 -7.33 6.59
C PRO A 248 -48.85 -7.33 7.49
N ALA A 249 -49.88 -6.58 7.08
CA ALA A 249 -51.15 -6.47 7.80
C ALA A 249 -51.91 -7.82 7.82
N PRO A 250 -52.62 -8.15 8.92
CA PRO A 250 -53.40 -9.38 9.00
C PRO A 250 -54.62 -9.31 8.08
N LYS A 251 -54.90 -10.41 7.37
CA LYS A 251 -56.05 -10.53 6.46
C LYS A 251 -57.36 -10.53 7.24
N ALA A 252 -58.30 -9.67 6.85
CA ALA A 252 -59.66 -9.62 7.37
C ALA A 252 -60.44 -10.90 6.98
N GLN A 253 -61.05 -11.55 7.97
CA GLN A 253 -62.05 -12.61 7.77
C GLN A 253 -63.46 -11.99 7.78
N ASP A 254 -64.32 -12.56 6.93
CA ASP A 254 -65.71 -12.19 6.65
C ASP A 254 -66.59 -11.97 7.89
N TYR A 255 -67.43 -10.95 7.83
CA TYR A 255 -68.55 -10.73 8.76
C TYR A 255 -69.86 -10.61 7.98
N GLN A 256 -70.81 -11.52 8.23
CA GLN A 256 -72.21 -11.40 7.84
C GLN A 256 -73.10 -11.59 9.08
N ASN A 257 -74.13 -10.73 9.21
CA ASN A 257 -75.24 -10.67 10.18
C ASN A 257 -75.06 -9.90 11.52
N TYR A 258 -75.60 -8.67 11.60
CA TYR A 258 -76.66 -8.24 12.55
C TYR A 258 -77.23 -6.84 12.17
N PRO A 259 -78.47 -6.44 12.57
CA PRO A 259 -79.19 -5.29 12.00
C PRO A 259 -78.98 -3.93 12.70
N THR A 260 -79.32 -2.89 11.92
CA THR A 260 -79.54 -1.43 12.13
C THR A 260 -80.27 -1.05 13.45
N TYR A 261 -80.12 0.12 14.10
CA TYR A 261 -80.38 1.57 13.80
C TYR A 261 -79.80 2.49 14.95
N PRO A 262 -80.00 3.84 15.05
CA PRO A 262 -79.70 4.96 14.13
C PRO A 262 -78.93 6.20 14.75
N THR A 263 -78.29 7.02 13.87
CA THR A 263 -77.98 8.49 13.94
C THR A 263 -77.10 9.05 15.08
N TYR A 264 -76.05 9.88 14.89
CA TYR A 264 -75.93 11.15 14.14
C TYR A 264 -74.48 11.47 13.69
N GLN A 265 -74.37 12.07 12.49
CA GLN A 265 -73.39 13.06 11.99
C GLN A 265 -71.86 12.82 12.10
N ASN A 266 -71.30 12.35 10.97
CA ASN A 266 -70.12 12.84 10.25
C ASN A 266 -69.03 13.64 10.99
N TYR A 267 -67.90 12.97 11.27
CA TYR A 267 -66.58 13.47 10.88
C TYR A 267 -65.77 12.29 10.32
N GLN A 268 -65.43 12.37 9.04
CA GLN A 268 -64.59 11.40 8.35
C GLN A 268 -63.19 11.39 9.01
N GLN A 269 -62.92 10.42 9.87
CA GLN A 269 -61.53 10.11 10.24
C GLN A 269 -60.88 9.39 9.07
N SER A 270 -60.31 10.18 8.16
CA SER A 270 -59.22 9.72 7.30
C SER A 270 -58.15 9.11 8.20
N GLN A 271 -57.98 7.80 8.15
CA GLN A 271 -56.85 7.09 8.76
C GLN A 271 -55.57 7.53 8.02
N SER A 272 -55.05 8.69 8.39
CA SER A 272 -53.77 9.19 7.90
C SER A 272 -52.65 8.31 8.47
N PRO A 273 -51.71 7.83 7.64
CA PRO A 273 -50.63 6.98 8.11
C PRO A 273 -49.80 7.70 9.18
N PHE A 274 -49.64 7.05 10.34
CA PHE A 274 -48.87 7.58 11.46
C PHE A 274 -47.40 7.79 11.05
N THR A 275 -46.88 9.00 11.26
CA THR A 275 -45.45 9.28 11.09
C THR A 275 -44.66 8.68 12.27
N PRO A 276 -43.38 8.28 12.08
CA PRO A 276 -42.59 7.63 13.13
C PRO A 276 -42.44 8.48 14.41
N ARG A 277 -42.57 9.81 14.30
CA ARG A 277 -42.59 10.70 15.47
C ARG A 277 -43.75 10.40 16.43
N THR A 278 -44.93 10.05 15.90
CA THR A 278 -46.10 9.71 16.72
C THR A 278 -46.06 8.30 17.33
N GLN A 279 -45.31 7.36 16.74
CA GLN A 279 -45.16 6.03 17.33
C GLN A 279 -44.23 6.03 18.54
N ALA A 280 -43.17 6.84 18.52
CA ALA A 280 -42.26 6.97 19.67
C ALA A 280 -42.97 7.55 20.91
N PHE A 281 -43.87 8.52 20.73
CA PHE A 281 -44.66 9.08 21.84
C PHE A 281 -45.69 8.08 22.39
N ASN A 282 -46.39 7.34 21.53
CA ASN A 282 -47.32 6.29 21.98
C ASN A 282 -46.62 5.12 22.69
N ALA A 283 -45.38 4.80 22.32
CA ALA A 283 -44.57 3.77 22.98
C ALA A 283 -44.05 4.21 24.36
N LEU A 284 -43.85 5.51 24.58
CA LEU A 284 -43.46 6.09 25.86
C LEU A 284 -44.65 6.22 26.83
N ASP A 285 -45.84 6.56 26.33
CA ASP A 285 -47.08 6.66 27.13
C ASP A 285 -47.47 5.32 27.79
N ARG A 286 -47.16 4.20 27.14
CA ARG A 286 -47.40 2.84 27.69
C ARG A 286 -46.40 2.40 28.76
N LYS A 287 -45.28 3.12 28.98
CA LYS A 287 -44.17 2.69 29.86
C LYS A 287 -43.92 3.57 31.08
N LEU A 288 -44.74 4.59 31.34
CA LEU A 288 -44.65 5.36 32.57
C LEU A 288 -45.44 4.65 33.70
N PRO A 289 -44.80 4.18 34.78
CA PRO A 289 -45.54 3.85 35.99
C PRO A 289 -46.15 5.15 36.55
N LEU A 290 -47.47 5.12 36.79
CA LEU A 290 -48.22 6.20 37.42
C LEU A 290 -47.50 6.64 38.70
N ARG A 291 -46.90 7.83 38.68
CA ARG A 291 -46.43 8.49 39.89
C ARG A 291 -47.67 9.09 40.54
N GLY A 292 -48.31 8.30 41.40
CA GLY A 292 -49.40 8.76 42.25
C GLY A 292 -48.95 9.96 43.07
N TYR A 293 -49.80 10.99 43.09
CA TYR A 293 -49.86 11.97 44.15
C TYR A 293 -50.65 11.37 45.33
N GLN A 294 -50.24 11.75 46.55
CA GLN A 294 -50.75 11.41 47.88
C GLN A 294 -50.10 10.22 48.57
#